data_AF-A0A3N7HAI3-F1
#
_entry.id   AF-A0A3N7HAI3-F1
#
_cell.length_a   1.000
_cell.length_b   1.000
_cell.length_c   1.000
_cell.angle_alpha   90.00
_cell.angle_beta   90.00
_cell.angle_gamma   90.00
#
_symmetry.space_group_name_H-M   'P 1'
#
loop_
_entity.id
_entity.type
_entity.pdbx_description
1 polymer ?
#
loop_
_entity_poly.entity_id
_entity_poly.type
_entity_poly.pdbx_seq_one_letter_code
_entity_poly.pdbx_strand_id
1 'polypeptide(L)'
;MKRIILAGVALAGLLFFLACGGGHSADDGYGYGASGEHGEEDHEEGGATIAVLNAEQLKAVGVQIGAIERRKIDASITVVGRLEVPNFSKANATSLYGGGVQRLLVQVGSVVKKGQVIATIADPKFVQLQEEYLTLESRITFASQEQKRQQELNAGNAGALRNLQNAEAELNALQTRRASLKQQLQLMGLDPAGLNKGNLQASLPVKSPIEGTVSNVFAKVGSYVDVSSPVAEIE
;
A
#
# COMPACT_ATOMS: atom_id res chain seq x y z
N MET A 1 34.48 -34.01 -26.26
CA MET A 1 35.82 -34.38 -25.72
C MET A 1 36.80 -33.24 -26.00
N LYS A 2 37.80 -33.00 -25.12
CA LYS A 2 39.10 -32.27 -25.33
C LYS A 2 39.08 -31.00 -26.22
N ARG A 3 39.13 -29.76 -25.70
CA ARG A 3 40.20 -28.98 -24.99
C ARG A 3 41.33 -28.38 -25.87
N ILE A 4 41.32 -27.02 -25.95
CA ILE A 4 42.48 -26.06 -26.01
C ILE A 4 43.22 -26.00 -27.38
N ILE A 5 43.58 -24.84 -27.97
CA ILE A 5 44.70 -23.90 -27.67
C ILE A 5 44.42 -22.42 -28.09
N LEU A 6 45.22 -21.52 -27.50
CA LEU A 6 45.15 -20.04 -27.35
C LEU A 6 45.36 -19.15 -28.58
N ALA A 7 44.69 -17.98 -28.54
CA ALA A 7 45.25 -16.61 -28.55
C ALA A 7 44.23 -15.64 -27.87
N GLY A 8 44.53 -14.41 -27.39
CA GLY A 8 45.82 -13.76 -27.10
C GLY A 8 45.75 -12.21 -27.14
N VAL A 9 46.34 -11.50 -26.14
CA VAL A 9 47.04 -10.17 -26.16
C VAL A 9 47.01 -9.43 -24.78
N ALA A 10 48.09 -8.69 -24.48
CA ALA A 10 48.40 -7.74 -23.38
C ALA A 10 47.22 -6.90 -22.80
N LEU A 11 47.11 -6.55 -21.50
CA LEU A 11 48.01 -5.94 -20.47
C LEU A 11 47.95 -4.39 -20.42
N ALA A 12 47.83 -3.87 -19.19
CA ALA A 12 48.02 -2.47 -18.69
C ALA A 12 46.83 -1.47 -18.74
N GLY A 13 46.70 -0.65 -17.68
CA GLY A 13 45.81 0.53 -17.62
C GLY A 13 45.20 0.83 -16.24
N LEU A 14 45.90 1.60 -15.38
CA LEU A 14 45.43 2.11 -14.09
C LEU A 14 45.41 3.66 -14.12
N LEU A 15 44.52 4.32 -13.35
CA LEU A 15 44.52 5.72 -12.84
C LEU A 15 43.47 6.72 -13.34
N PHE A 16 43.23 7.72 -12.47
CA PHE A 16 42.31 8.89 -12.51
C PHE A 16 40.81 8.56 -12.37
N PHE A 17 40.02 9.26 -11.52
CA PHE A 17 40.13 10.67 -11.09
C PHE A 17 39.98 10.92 -9.57
N LEU A 18 40.57 12.05 -9.13
CA LEU A 18 40.28 12.75 -7.87
C LEU A 18 40.30 14.27 -8.18
N ALA A 19 39.24 15.02 -7.85
CA ALA A 19 39.19 16.49 -7.97
C ALA A 19 38.14 17.09 -7.00
N CYS A 20 38.39 18.31 -6.51
CA CYS A 20 37.85 18.92 -5.29
C CYS A 20 36.41 19.49 -5.33
N GLY A 21 35.81 19.70 -4.13
CA GLY A 21 35.40 21.06 -3.71
C GLY A 21 34.04 21.30 -3.00
N GLY A 22 34.09 21.78 -1.74
CA GLY A 22 33.19 22.84 -1.22
C GLY A 22 31.95 22.47 -0.36
N GLY A 23 31.99 22.73 0.96
CA GLY A 23 30.92 22.42 1.94
C GLY A 23 29.84 23.48 2.19
N HIS A 24 29.15 23.41 3.35
CA HIS A 24 28.46 24.48 4.12
C HIS A 24 27.94 23.97 5.50
N SER A 25 27.55 24.88 6.41
CA SER A 25 27.37 24.65 7.87
C SER A 25 25.97 24.99 8.43
N ALA A 26 25.63 24.44 9.60
CA ALA A 26 24.72 24.93 10.68
C ALA A 26 24.89 23.95 11.88
N ASP A 27 24.99 24.26 13.18
CA ASP A 27 24.64 25.39 14.08
C ASP A 27 23.26 25.28 14.78
N ASP A 28 23.29 24.78 16.03
CA ASP A 28 22.24 24.91 17.06
C ASP A 28 22.94 24.94 18.44
N GLY A 29 22.60 25.90 19.32
CA GLY A 29 23.29 26.11 20.62
C GLY A 29 22.37 26.16 21.86
N TYR A 30 22.73 27.05 22.81
CA TYR A 30 22.12 27.30 24.14
C TYR A 30 22.48 26.26 25.23
N GLY A 31 22.91 26.58 26.47
CA GLY A 31 23.01 27.83 27.28
C GLY A 31 22.49 27.49 28.70
N TYR A 32 23.07 27.78 29.87
CA TYR A 32 23.81 28.91 30.50
C TYR A 32 24.80 28.29 31.55
N GLY A 33 25.83 28.91 32.16
CA GLY A 33 26.09 30.29 32.57
C GLY A 33 25.61 30.56 34.03
N ALA A 34 26.34 31.17 34.97
CA ALA A 34 27.76 31.50 35.12
C ALA A 34 28.03 31.98 36.57
N SER A 35 29.24 31.78 37.11
CA SER A 35 29.86 32.65 38.13
C SER A 35 31.33 32.26 38.28
N GLY A 36 32.26 33.19 38.03
CA GLY A 36 33.69 32.95 38.23
C GLY A 36 34.29 34.03 39.13
N GLU A 37 35.54 33.80 39.55
CA GLU A 37 36.48 34.87 39.87
C GLU A 37 37.90 34.41 39.49
N HIS A 38 38.76 35.36 39.15
CA HIS A 38 40.08 35.11 38.56
C HIS A 38 41.17 34.83 39.59
N GLY A 39 42.15 34.03 39.19
CA GLY A 39 43.46 33.92 39.82
C GLY A 39 44.39 33.07 38.96
N GLU A 40 45.40 33.73 38.39
CA GLU A 40 46.74 33.28 37.93
C GLU A 40 47.07 31.76 37.96
N GLU A 41 47.80 31.16 37.01
CA GLU A 41 48.85 31.70 36.12
C GLU A 41 49.07 30.78 34.89
N ASP A 42 49.85 31.21 33.89
CA ASP A 42 50.18 30.43 32.67
C ASP A 42 50.90 29.10 32.96
N HIS A 43 50.55 28.03 32.24
CA HIS A 43 51.51 27.01 31.82
C HIS A 43 51.01 26.20 30.60
N GLU A 44 51.84 26.13 29.55
CA GLU A 44 51.58 25.32 28.35
C GLU A 44 51.66 23.81 28.64
N GLU A 45 50.54 23.21 29.08
CA GLU A 45 50.38 21.75 29.13
C GLU A 45 50.08 21.21 27.72
N GLY A 46 51.14 21.03 26.93
CA GLY A 46 51.17 20.15 25.76
C GLY A 46 51.02 18.68 26.21
N GLY A 47 49.84 18.31 26.68
CA GLY A 47 49.59 17.11 27.48
C GLY A 47 50.09 15.81 26.84
N ALA A 48 51.20 15.29 27.35
CA ALA A 48 51.76 14.02 26.94
C ALA A 48 50.83 12.87 27.37
N THR A 49 50.06 12.31 26.43
CA THR A 49 49.09 11.22 26.66
C THR A 49 49.75 9.86 26.96
N ILE A 50 51.04 9.84 27.31
CA ILE A 50 51.85 8.65 27.60
C ILE A 50 52.70 8.93 28.84
N ALA A 51 52.35 8.29 29.96
CA ALA A 51 53.16 8.34 31.18
C ALA A 51 54.34 7.35 31.09
N VAL A 52 55.55 7.82 31.40
CA VAL A 52 56.76 6.99 31.46
C VAL A 52 57.17 6.82 32.92
N LEU A 53 57.23 5.57 33.41
CA LEU A 53 57.64 5.24 34.78
C LEU A 53 58.94 4.43 34.79
N ASN A 54 59.78 4.64 35.80
CA ASN A 54 60.98 3.85 36.01
C ASN A 54 60.68 2.52 36.76
N ALA A 55 61.63 1.59 36.77
CA ALA A 55 61.43 0.25 37.33
C ALA A 55 61.14 0.23 38.85
N GLU A 56 61.63 1.22 39.60
CA GLU A 56 61.38 1.33 41.05
C GLU A 56 59.97 1.85 41.33
N GLN A 57 59.51 2.84 40.57
CA GLN A 57 58.14 3.35 40.59
C GLN A 57 57.14 2.27 40.18
N LEU A 58 57.43 1.51 39.12
CA LEU A 58 56.62 0.38 38.66
C LEU A 58 56.43 -0.68 39.76
N LYS A 59 57.49 -0.95 40.53
CA LYS A 59 57.50 -1.91 41.64
C LYS A 59 56.82 -1.37 42.90
N ALA A 60 56.97 -0.08 43.19
CA ALA A 60 56.30 0.60 44.31
C ALA A 60 54.78 0.69 44.11
N VAL A 61 54.32 0.86 42.87
CA VAL A 61 52.89 0.91 42.51
C VAL A 61 52.30 -0.49 42.22
N GLY A 62 53.14 -1.53 42.18
CA GLY A 62 52.69 -2.93 42.08
C GLY A 62 52.14 -3.35 40.72
N VAL A 63 52.51 -2.65 39.64
CA VAL A 63 51.98 -2.89 38.30
C VAL A 63 52.46 -4.24 37.75
N GLN A 64 51.51 -5.11 37.37
CA GLN A 64 51.76 -6.41 36.77
C GLN A 64 51.45 -6.38 35.27
N ILE A 65 52.36 -6.88 34.44
CA ILE A 65 52.20 -6.94 32.98
C ILE A 65 51.87 -8.37 32.57
N GLY A 66 50.72 -8.56 31.91
CA GLY A 66 50.30 -9.85 31.33
C GLY A 66 50.54 -9.91 29.82
N ALA A 67 50.70 -11.11 29.28
CA ALA A 67 50.75 -11.33 27.83
C ALA A 67 49.34 -11.29 27.21
N ILE A 68 49.22 -10.85 25.95
CA ILE A 68 47.95 -10.83 25.22
C ILE A 68 47.63 -12.25 24.73
N GLU A 69 46.65 -12.90 25.35
CA GLU A 69 46.18 -14.24 24.97
C GLU A 69 44.87 -14.18 24.17
N ARG A 70 44.80 -14.95 23.07
CA ARG A 70 43.54 -15.18 22.35
C ARG A 70 42.73 -16.28 23.05
N ARG A 71 41.81 -15.88 23.92
CA ARG A 71 40.84 -16.80 24.55
C ARG A 71 39.57 -16.91 23.70
N LYS A 72 39.04 -18.13 23.55
CA LYS A 72 37.70 -18.34 23.00
C LYS A 72 36.68 -17.88 24.04
N ILE A 73 35.85 -16.88 23.69
CA ILE A 73 34.80 -16.36 24.57
C ILE A 73 33.48 -16.96 24.11
N ASP A 74 32.84 -17.77 24.95
CA ASP A 74 31.50 -18.31 24.70
C ASP A 74 30.41 -17.30 25.12
N ALA A 75 30.51 -16.07 24.57
CA ALA A 75 29.55 -14.99 24.83
C ALA A 75 28.28 -15.15 23.97
N SER A 76 27.26 -15.81 24.53
CA SER A 76 25.93 -15.85 23.93
C SER A 76 25.16 -14.55 24.19
N ILE A 77 24.85 -13.79 23.13
CA ILE A 77 23.93 -12.66 23.21
C ILE A 77 22.50 -13.19 23.03
N THR A 78 21.66 -13.01 24.05
CA THR A 78 20.23 -13.35 23.95
C THR A 78 19.51 -12.24 23.18
N VAL A 79 18.91 -12.58 22.03
CA VAL A 79 18.13 -11.67 21.20
C VAL A 79 16.67 -12.12 21.15
N VAL A 80 15.73 -11.17 21.15
CA VAL A 80 14.30 -11.43 20.95
C VAL A 80 13.99 -11.24 19.46
N GLY A 81 13.63 -12.32 18.78
CA GLY A 81 13.13 -12.28 17.40
C GLY A 81 11.60 -12.26 17.34
N ARG A 82 11.05 -11.76 16.23
CA ARG A 82 9.63 -11.91 15.86
C ARG A 82 9.55 -12.65 14.53
N LEU A 83 8.66 -13.62 14.43
CA LEU A 83 8.26 -14.20 13.15
C LEU A 83 7.13 -13.34 12.57
N GLU A 84 7.24 -12.95 11.31
CA GLU A 84 6.24 -12.15 10.61
C GLU A 84 6.06 -12.66 9.18
N VAL A 85 4.81 -12.75 8.74
CA VAL A 85 4.46 -13.15 7.37
C VAL A 85 4.81 -11.99 6.41
N PRO A 86 5.53 -12.23 5.30
CA PRO A 86 5.84 -11.17 4.34
C PRO A 86 4.58 -10.55 3.72
N ASN A 87 4.58 -9.24 3.51
CA ASN A 87 3.43 -8.48 3.00
C ASN A 87 2.84 -9.00 1.67
N PHE A 88 3.60 -9.71 0.83
CA PHE A 88 3.08 -10.33 -0.40
C PHE A 88 2.24 -11.59 -0.18
N SER A 89 2.30 -12.18 1.03
CA SER A 89 1.48 -13.32 1.46
C SER A 89 0.31 -12.89 2.37
N LYS A 90 0.29 -11.62 2.82
CA LYS A 90 -0.85 -11.04 3.53
C LYS A 90 -1.86 -10.46 2.55
N ALA A 91 -3.14 -10.52 2.86
CA ALA A 91 -4.15 -9.74 2.16
C ALA A 91 -5.31 -9.30 3.06
N ASN A 92 -5.69 -8.03 2.92
CA ASN A 92 -6.88 -7.48 3.53
C ASN A 92 -8.10 -7.76 2.64
N ALA A 93 -9.11 -8.42 3.20
CA ALA A 93 -10.41 -8.58 2.56
C ALA A 93 -11.27 -7.34 2.85
N THR A 94 -11.12 -6.33 2.01
CA THR A 94 -11.94 -5.10 2.01
C THR A 94 -13.20 -5.28 1.16
N SER A 95 -14.17 -4.38 1.32
CA SER A 95 -15.24 -4.20 0.34
C SER A 95 -14.86 -3.06 -0.60
N LEU A 96 -15.12 -3.22 -1.91
CA LEU A 96 -15.01 -2.13 -2.89
C LEU A 96 -16.07 -1.03 -2.65
N TYR A 97 -17.14 -1.35 -1.93
CA TYR A 97 -18.26 -0.44 -1.66
C TYR A 97 -18.56 -0.38 -0.18
N GLY A 98 -18.85 0.83 0.30
CA GLY A 98 -19.29 1.05 1.67
C GLY A 98 -20.61 0.36 1.98
N GLY A 99 -20.76 -0.18 3.19
CA GLY A 99 -22.01 -0.78 3.66
C GLY A 99 -21.94 -1.28 5.10
N GLY A 100 -23.10 -1.54 5.70
CA GLY A 100 -23.20 -2.15 7.02
C GLY A 100 -22.99 -3.67 6.94
N VAL A 101 -22.18 -4.25 7.82
CA VAL A 101 -21.96 -5.70 7.88
C VAL A 101 -23.22 -6.39 8.40
N GLN A 102 -23.95 -7.04 7.49
CA GLN A 102 -25.15 -7.81 7.82
C GLN A 102 -24.80 -9.14 8.47
N ARG A 103 -23.71 -9.78 8.02
CA ARG A 103 -23.28 -11.10 8.52
C ARG A 103 -21.77 -11.28 8.35
N LEU A 104 -21.15 -11.91 9.34
CA LEU A 104 -19.76 -12.37 9.33
C LEU A 104 -19.77 -13.90 9.33
N LEU A 105 -18.96 -14.52 8.47
CA LEU A 105 -18.91 -15.98 8.25
C LEU A 105 -17.59 -16.62 8.70
N VAL A 106 -16.65 -15.81 9.20
CA VAL A 106 -15.30 -16.23 9.60
C VAL A 106 -14.93 -15.66 10.97
N GLN A 107 -13.98 -16.32 11.62
CA GLN A 107 -13.37 -15.92 12.89
C GLN A 107 -11.85 -16.05 12.79
N VAL A 108 -11.10 -15.45 13.72
CA VAL A 108 -9.64 -15.63 13.79
C VAL A 108 -9.29 -17.12 13.88
N GLY A 109 -8.31 -17.56 13.08
CA GLY A 109 -7.95 -18.98 12.92
C GLY A 109 -8.80 -19.76 11.90
N SER A 110 -9.78 -19.14 11.24
CA SER A 110 -10.55 -19.80 10.18
C SER A 110 -9.73 -19.94 8.90
N VAL A 111 -9.68 -21.14 8.33
CA VAL A 111 -9.08 -21.38 7.00
C VAL A 111 -10.06 -20.96 5.91
N VAL A 112 -9.59 -20.19 4.94
CA VAL A 112 -10.37 -19.63 3.83
C VAL A 112 -9.69 -19.87 2.49
N LYS A 113 -10.49 -20.14 1.46
CA LYS A 113 -10.03 -20.26 0.07
C LYS A 113 -10.18 -18.95 -0.69
N LYS A 114 -9.38 -18.77 -1.74
CA LYS A 114 -9.54 -17.65 -2.68
C LYS A 114 -10.96 -17.62 -3.26
N GLY A 115 -11.62 -16.47 -3.18
CA GLY A 115 -13.00 -16.28 -3.62
C GLY A 115 -14.09 -16.72 -2.61
N GLN A 116 -13.74 -17.32 -1.48
CA GLN A 116 -14.69 -17.70 -0.43
C GLN A 116 -15.34 -16.45 0.19
N VAL A 117 -16.66 -16.51 0.43
CA VAL A 117 -17.39 -15.42 1.09
C VAL A 117 -17.05 -15.39 2.57
N ILE A 118 -16.50 -14.29 3.05
CA ILE A 118 -16.12 -14.10 4.46
C ILE A 118 -17.14 -13.25 5.24
N ALA A 119 -17.87 -12.39 4.55
CA ALA A 119 -18.89 -11.53 5.13
C ALA A 119 -19.93 -11.14 4.07
N THR A 120 -21.05 -10.60 4.52
CA THR A 120 -22.10 -10.02 3.68
C THR A 120 -22.36 -8.61 4.18
N ILE A 121 -22.22 -7.63 3.30
CA ILE A 121 -22.52 -6.21 3.59
C ILE A 121 -23.85 -5.82 2.95
N ALA A 122 -24.51 -4.80 3.48
CA ALA A 122 -25.75 -4.25 2.94
C ALA A 122 -25.72 -2.71 2.94
N ASP A 123 -26.19 -2.10 1.84
CA ASP A 123 -26.41 -0.66 1.70
C ASP A 123 -27.62 -0.45 0.76
N PRO A 124 -28.61 0.39 1.11
CA PRO A 124 -29.75 0.72 0.24
C PRO A 124 -29.35 1.19 -1.18
N LYS A 125 -28.18 1.81 -1.34
CA LYS A 125 -27.65 2.26 -2.64
C LYS A 125 -27.45 1.11 -3.63
N PHE A 126 -27.20 -0.11 -3.17
CA PHE A 126 -27.07 -1.26 -4.06
C PHE A 126 -28.37 -1.50 -4.84
N VAL A 127 -29.52 -1.38 -4.18
CA VAL A 127 -30.84 -1.50 -4.82
C VAL A 127 -31.09 -0.33 -5.77
N GLN A 128 -30.76 0.90 -5.37
CA GLN A 128 -30.94 2.11 -6.19
C GLN A 128 -30.18 2.03 -7.53
N LEU A 129 -28.94 1.52 -7.52
CA LEU A 129 -28.14 1.36 -8.75
C LEU A 129 -28.71 0.27 -9.68
N GLN A 130 -29.28 -0.80 -9.13
CA GLN A 130 -29.97 -1.83 -9.90
C GLN A 130 -31.30 -1.30 -10.48
N GLU A 131 -32.07 -0.52 -9.71
CA GLU A 131 -33.28 0.16 -10.18
C GLU A 131 -32.97 1.15 -11.32
N GLU A 132 -31.93 1.97 -11.18
CA GLU A 132 -31.50 2.92 -12.21
C GLU A 132 -31.11 2.19 -13.50
N TYR A 133 -30.36 1.08 -13.38
CA TYR A 133 -29.99 0.26 -14.52
C TYR A 133 -31.20 -0.35 -15.24
N LEU A 134 -32.16 -0.91 -14.49
CA LEU A 134 -33.38 -1.51 -15.06
C LEU A 134 -34.33 -0.45 -15.66
N THR A 135 -34.39 0.75 -15.11
CA THR A 135 -35.24 1.84 -15.64
C THR A 135 -34.64 2.49 -16.88
N LEU A 136 -33.32 2.45 -17.07
CA LEU A 136 -32.66 3.00 -18.26
C LEU A 136 -33.07 2.31 -19.57
N GLU A 137 -33.35 1.00 -19.58
CA GLU A 137 -33.77 0.32 -20.82
C GLU A 137 -35.08 0.89 -21.39
N SER A 138 -36.03 1.25 -20.53
CA SER A 138 -37.28 1.90 -20.97
C SER A 138 -37.03 3.31 -21.53
N ARG A 139 -36.09 4.07 -20.93
CA ARG A 139 -35.70 5.40 -21.40
C ARG A 139 -34.94 5.34 -22.73
N ILE A 140 -34.02 4.39 -22.89
CA ILE A 140 -33.29 4.14 -24.14
C ILE A 140 -34.25 3.72 -25.25
N THR A 141 -35.22 2.86 -24.94
CA THR A 141 -36.26 2.44 -25.91
C THR A 141 -37.08 3.65 -26.38
N PHE A 142 -37.51 4.52 -25.47
CA PHE A 142 -38.23 5.75 -25.79
C PHE A 142 -37.36 6.72 -26.62
N ALA A 143 -36.13 7.00 -26.18
CA ALA A 143 -35.20 7.89 -26.89
C ALA A 143 -34.82 7.37 -28.29
N SER A 144 -34.73 6.05 -28.48
CA SER A 144 -34.50 5.44 -29.80
C SER A 144 -35.70 5.61 -30.73
N GLN A 145 -36.93 5.48 -30.21
CA GLN A 145 -38.15 5.77 -30.98
C GLN A 145 -38.26 7.27 -31.33
N GLU A 146 -37.85 8.15 -30.41
CA GLU A 146 -37.79 9.59 -30.64
C GLU A 146 -36.79 9.95 -31.73
N GLN A 147 -35.55 9.48 -31.61
CA GLN A 147 -34.48 9.72 -32.58
C GLN A 147 -34.86 9.24 -33.99
N LYS A 148 -35.45 8.04 -34.11
CA LYS A 148 -35.99 7.54 -35.38
C LYS A 148 -37.08 8.46 -35.95
N ARG A 149 -38.02 8.93 -35.13
CA ARG A 149 -39.11 9.82 -35.59
C ARG A 149 -38.60 11.18 -36.04
N GLN A 150 -37.62 11.76 -35.34
CA GLN A 150 -36.98 13.01 -35.76
C GLN A 150 -36.16 12.82 -37.05
N GLN A 151 -35.56 11.65 -37.26
CA GLN A 151 -34.84 11.30 -38.49
C GLN A 151 -35.81 11.23 -39.69
N GLU A 152 -36.96 10.59 -39.54
CA GLU A 152 -38.01 10.52 -40.56
C GLU A 152 -38.59 11.91 -40.89
N LEU A 153 -38.89 12.73 -39.87
CA LEU A 153 -39.38 14.10 -40.05
C LEU A 153 -38.35 15.01 -40.73
N ASN A 154 -37.06 14.89 -40.38
CA ASN A 154 -36.00 15.69 -40.99
C ASN A 154 -35.75 15.27 -42.46
N ALA A 155 -35.77 13.97 -42.76
CA ALA A 155 -35.68 13.46 -44.14
C ALA A 155 -36.86 13.92 -45.01
N GLY A 156 -38.06 14.07 -44.43
CA GLY A 156 -39.23 14.66 -45.08
C GLY A 156 -39.22 16.20 -45.18
N ASN A 157 -38.13 16.87 -44.79
CA ASN A 157 -38.02 18.34 -44.63
C ASN A 157 -39.08 18.99 -43.71
N ALA A 158 -39.74 18.19 -42.86
CA ALA A 158 -40.78 18.63 -41.92
C ALA A 158 -40.24 18.92 -40.50
N GLY A 159 -39.05 18.39 -40.16
CA GLY A 159 -38.42 18.52 -38.84
C GLY A 159 -37.15 19.36 -38.85
N ALA A 160 -36.98 20.23 -37.85
CA ALA A 160 -35.76 21.02 -37.67
C ALA A 160 -34.56 20.13 -37.31
N LEU A 161 -33.42 20.31 -37.98
CA LEU A 161 -32.19 19.51 -37.76
C LEU A 161 -31.73 19.51 -36.30
N ARG A 162 -31.90 20.63 -35.59
CA ARG A 162 -31.63 20.78 -34.15
C ARG A 162 -32.36 19.72 -33.30
N ASN A 163 -33.57 19.32 -33.67
CA ASN A 163 -34.36 18.34 -32.92
C ASN A 163 -33.78 16.93 -33.07
N LEU A 164 -33.33 16.56 -34.27
CA LEU A 164 -32.62 15.30 -34.51
C LEU A 164 -31.31 15.27 -33.73
N GLN A 165 -30.50 16.33 -33.81
CA GLN A 165 -29.24 16.45 -33.05
C GLN A 165 -29.45 16.31 -31.53
N ASN A 166 -30.52 16.92 -30.99
CA ASN A 166 -30.88 16.78 -29.57
C ASN A 166 -31.29 15.35 -29.21
N ALA A 167 -32.09 14.69 -30.05
CA ALA A 167 -32.54 13.31 -29.82
C ALA A 167 -31.38 12.30 -29.91
N GLU A 168 -30.44 12.51 -30.83
CA GLU A 168 -29.20 11.74 -30.93
C GLU A 168 -28.29 11.95 -29.71
N ALA A 169 -28.15 13.18 -29.24
CA ALA A 169 -27.37 13.49 -28.03
C ALA A 169 -27.96 12.81 -26.78
N GLU A 170 -29.28 12.86 -26.59
CA GLU A 170 -29.97 12.21 -25.47
C GLU A 170 -29.83 10.68 -25.53
N LEU A 171 -30.03 10.07 -26.71
CA LEU A 171 -29.86 8.63 -26.89
C LEU A 171 -28.42 8.18 -26.55
N ASN A 172 -27.41 8.91 -27.03
CA ASN A 172 -26.01 8.63 -26.71
C ASN A 172 -25.69 8.81 -25.22
N ALA A 173 -26.26 9.84 -24.57
CA ALA A 173 -26.09 10.08 -23.14
C ALA A 173 -26.68 8.93 -22.30
N LEU A 174 -27.89 8.47 -22.62
CA LEU A 174 -28.53 7.34 -21.95
C LEU A 174 -27.77 6.02 -22.16
N GLN A 175 -27.29 5.75 -23.39
CA GLN A 175 -26.47 4.57 -23.68
C GLN A 175 -25.14 4.59 -22.91
N THR A 176 -24.49 5.75 -22.83
CA THR A 176 -23.26 5.96 -22.05
C THR A 176 -23.49 5.73 -20.56
N ARG A 177 -24.60 6.26 -20.01
CA ARG A 177 -25.00 6.05 -18.61
C ARG A 177 -25.25 4.57 -18.30
N ARG A 178 -25.94 3.85 -19.20
CA ARG A 178 -26.12 2.39 -19.09
C ARG A 178 -24.79 1.65 -19.11
N ALA A 179 -23.85 2.02 -19.98
CA ALA A 179 -22.54 1.40 -20.04
C ALA A 179 -21.74 1.60 -18.74
N SER A 180 -21.77 2.81 -18.17
CA SER A 180 -21.15 3.12 -16.88
C SER A 180 -21.74 2.29 -15.73
N LEU A 181 -23.07 2.27 -15.58
CA LEU A 181 -23.73 1.46 -14.54
C LEU A 181 -23.48 -0.04 -14.72
N LYS A 182 -23.44 -0.54 -15.97
CA LYS A 182 -23.09 -1.94 -16.25
C LYS A 182 -21.71 -2.29 -15.66
N GLN A 183 -20.70 -1.42 -15.82
CA GLN A 183 -19.38 -1.62 -15.23
C GLN A 183 -19.42 -1.57 -13.70
N GLN A 184 -20.15 -0.62 -13.12
CA GLN A 184 -20.29 -0.51 -11.65
C GLN A 184 -20.93 -1.77 -11.04
N LEU A 185 -21.99 -2.30 -11.66
CA LEU A 185 -22.65 -3.53 -11.21
C LEU A 185 -21.73 -4.77 -11.37
N GLN A 186 -20.93 -4.83 -12.44
CA GLN A 186 -19.92 -5.89 -12.60
C GLN A 186 -18.81 -5.82 -11.54
N LEU A 187 -18.39 -4.62 -11.13
CA LEU A 187 -17.44 -4.41 -10.03
C LEU A 187 -18.02 -4.79 -8.65
N MET A 188 -19.35 -4.68 -8.47
CA MET A 188 -20.07 -5.23 -7.32
C MET A 188 -20.15 -6.77 -7.32
N GLY A 189 -19.73 -7.43 -8.41
CA GLY A 189 -19.88 -8.88 -8.59
C GLY A 189 -21.31 -9.32 -8.94
N LEU A 190 -22.18 -8.38 -9.33
CA LEU A 190 -23.51 -8.66 -9.86
C LEU A 190 -23.43 -8.88 -11.38
N ASP A 191 -24.22 -9.81 -11.93
CA ASP A 191 -24.38 -9.95 -13.37
C ASP A 191 -25.53 -9.07 -13.87
N PRO A 192 -25.27 -8.01 -14.65
CA PRO A 192 -26.31 -7.12 -15.14
C PRO A 192 -27.29 -7.80 -16.12
N ALA A 193 -26.89 -8.90 -16.77
CA ALA A 193 -27.76 -9.62 -17.69
C ALA A 193 -28.83 -10.46 -16.96
N GLY A 194 -28.56 -10.88 -15.73
CA GLY A 194 -29.50 -11.62 -14.89
C GLY A 194 -30.42 -10.75 -14.02
N LEU A 195 -30.19 -9.44 -13.94
CA LEU A 195 -30.98 -8.54 -13.10
C LEU A 195 -32.42 -8.36 -13.63
N ASN A 196 -33.38 -8.39 -12.71
CA ASN A 196 -34.79 -8.14 -12.97
C ASN A 196 -35.46 -7.54 -11.72
N LYS A 197 -36.74 -7.15 -11.86
CA LYS A 197 -37.50 -6.47 -10.80
C LYS A 197 -37.73 -7.32 -9.54
N GLY A 198 -37.56 -8.65 -9.62
CA GLY A 198 -37.81 -9.60 -8.53
C GLY A 198 -36.57 -10.16 -7.84
N ASN A 199 -35.36 -9.88 -8.34
CA ASN A 199 -34.10 -10.41 -7.78
C ASN A 199 -33.11 -9.31 -7.33
N LEU A 200 -33.60 -8.10 -7.08
CA LEU A 200 -32.81 -6.98 -6.58
C LEU A 200 -32.12 -7.32 -5.25
N GLN A 201 -30.80 -7.15 -5.18
CA GLN A 201 -30.01 -7.51 -4.02
C GLN A 201 -29.61 -6.27 -3.21
N ALA A 202 -30.10 -6.17 -1.96
CA ALA A 202 -29.68 -5.14 -1.01
C ALA A 202 -28.35 -5.45 -0.30
N SER A 203 -27.75 -6.60 -0.59
CA SER A 203 -26.56 -7.10 0.10
C SER A 203 -25.57 -7.77 -0.84
N LEU A 204 -24.28 -7.54 -0.64
CA LEU A 204 -23.18 -8.04 -1.46
C LEU A 204 -22.20 -8.93 -0.65
N PRO A 205 -21.65 -9.99 -1.26
CA PRO A 205 -20.66 -10.85 -0.61
C PRO A 205 -19.25 -10.25 -0.65
N VAL A 206 -18.63 -10.06 0.51
CA VAL A 206 -17.19 -9.77 0.61
C VAL A 206 -16.44 -11.09 0.52
N LYS A 207 -15.51 -11.19 -0.44
CA LYS A 207 -14.77 -12.43 -0.77
C LYS A 207 -13.31 -12.32 -0.37
N SER A 208 -12.69 -13.45 -0.02
CA SER A 208 -11.24 -13.52 0.20
C SER A 208 -10.46 -13.31 -1.12
N PRO A 209 -9.46 -12.42 -1.16
CA PRO A 209 -8.58 -12.25 -2.33
C PRO A 209 -7.53 -13.37 -2.49
N ILE A 210 -7.17 -14.06 -1.41
CA ILE A 210 -6.17 -15.15 -1.36
C ILE A 210 -6.74 -16.40 -0.68
N GLU A 211 -5.98 -17.48 -0.66
CA GLU A 211 -6.20 -18.60 0.27
C GLU A 211 -5.22 -18.48 1.44
N GLY A 212 -5.65 -18.92 2.63
CA GLY A 212 -4.87 -18.73 3.86
C GLY A 212 -5.72 -18.92 5.11
N THR A 213 -5.25 -18.40 6.23
CA THR A 213 -5.93 -18.38 7.53
C THR A 213 -6.25 -16.94 7.90
N VAL A 214 -7.41 -16.71 8.54
CA VAL A 214 -7.79 -15.39 9.03
C VAL A 214 -6.98 -15.05 10.28
N SER A 215 -6.01 -14.14 10.15
CA SER A 215 -5.16 -13.67 11.27
C SER A 215 -5.86 -12.63 12.14
N ASN A 216 -6.59 -11.69 11.54
CA ASN A 216 -7.34 -10.65 12.25
C ASN A 216 -8.74 -10.45 11.66
N VAL A 217 -9.69 -10.05 12.51
CA VAL A 217 -11.03 -9.61 12.09
C VAL A 217 -11.31 -8.25 12.73
N PHE A 218 -11.43 -7.21 11.91
CA PHE A 218 -11.65 -5.84 12.37
C PHE A 218 -13.15 -5.50 12.45
N ALA A 219 -13.93 -6.04 11.53
CA ALA A 219 -15.35 -5.75 11.41
C ALA A 219 -16.23 -6.55 12.39
N LYS A 220 -17.36 -5.96 12.76
CA LYS A 220 -18.38 -6.57 13.64
C LYS A 220 -19.73 -6.55 12.93
N VAL A 221 -20.64 -7.47 13.27
CA VAL A 221 -22.01 -7.41 12.73
C VAL A 221 -22.65 -6.08 13.17
N GLY A 222 -23.21 -5.34 12.21
CA GLY A 222 -23.72 -3.99 12.39
C GLY A 222 -22.70 -2.85 12.24
N SER A 223 -21.40 -3.11 12.15
CA SER A 223 -20.41 -2.05 11.86
C SER A 223 -20.45 -1.66 10.38
N TYR A 224 -20.11 -0.40 10.09
CA TYR A 224 -19.85 0.03 8.72
C TYR A 224 -18.45 -0.41 8.27
N VAL A 225 -18.31 -0.79 7.00
CA VAL A 225 -17.02 -1.14 6.37
C VAL A 225 -16.97 -0.54 4.96
N ASP A 226 -15.77 -0.27 4.46
CA ASP A 226 -15.52 0.33 3.14
C ASP A 226 -14.12 -0.06 2.62
N VAL A 227 -13.60 0.68 1.63
CA VAL A 227 -12.28 0.45 1.03
C VAL A 227 -11.11 0.74 1.98
N SER A 228 -11.30 1.58 3.00
CA SER A 228 -10.31 1.94 4.02
C SER A 228 -10.40 1.06 5.28
N SER A 229 -11.59 0.50 5.54
CA SER A 229 -11.91 -0.30 6.71
C SER A 229 -12.07 -1.79 6.33
N PRO A 230 -10.99 -2.60 6.36
CA PRO A 230 -11.05 -4.01 5.99
C PRO A 230 -11.95 -4.83 6.92
N VAL A 231 -12.54 -5.90 6.38
CA VAL A 231 -13.34 -6.85 7.18
C VAL A 231 -12.43 -7.75 8.01
N ALA A 232 -11.43 -8.34 7.35
CA ALA A 232 -10.48 -9.28 7.92
C ALA A 232 -9.13 -9.26 7.19
N GLU A 233 -8.08 -9.68 7.88
CA GLU A 233 -6.73 -9.91 7.37
C GLU A 233 -6.49 -11.42 7.25
N ILE A 234 -5.83 -11.84 6.17
CA ILE A 234 -5.65 -13.23 5.77
C ILE A 234 -4.18 -13.44 5.43
N GLU A 235 -3.59 -14.53 5.93
CA GLU A 235 -2.15 -14.87 5.84
C GLU A 235 -1.90 -16.37 5.62
#